data_AF-A0A4R6INV9-F1
#
_entry.id   AF-A0A4R6INV9-F1
#
_cell.length_a   1.000
_cell.length_b   1.000
_cell.length_c   1.000
_cell.angle_alpha   90.00
_cell.angle_beta   90.00
_cell.angle_gamma   90.00
#
_symmetry.space_group_name_H-M   'P 1'
#
loop_
_entity.id
_entity.type
_entity.pdbx_description
1 polymer ?
#
loop_
_entity_poly.entity_id
_entity_poly.type
_entity_poly.pdbx_seq_one_letter_code
_entity_poly.pdbx_strand_id
1 'polypeptide(L)'
;MKTTILSELSLEELSIEKKKRGAMVGAYIAIIIMMVGAGVVVTIRKGTSIFTFFPLVFVPIFLVIYKGYGDVNKEIKSRNEA
;
A
#
# COMPACT_ATOMS: atom_id res chain seq x y z
N MET A 1 0.92 -9.42 -17.21
CA MET A 1 1.91 -8.79 -16.31
C MET A 1 3.07 -9.76 -16.17
N LYS A 2 4.33 -9.32 -16.33
CA LYS A 2 5.47 -10.15 -15.90
C LYS A 2 5.34 -10.33 -14.39
N THR A 3 5.18 -11.56 -13.93
CA THR A 3 5.22 -11.90 -12.51
C THR A 3 6.66 -11.74 -12.06
N THR A 4 7.01 -10.61 -11.46
CA THR A 4 8.36 -10.40 -10.93
C THR A 4 8.58 -11.37 -9.76
N ILE A 5 9.34 -12.43 -10.00
CA ILE A 5 9.69 -13.40 -8.97
C ILE A 5 10.76 -12.73 -8.11
N LEU A 6 10.43 -12.43 -6.85
CA LEU A 6 11.36 -11.74 -5.92
C LEU A 6 12.67 -12.50 -5.76
N SER A 7 12.62 -13.82 -5.89
CA SER A 7 13.76 -14.73 -5.81
C SER A 7 14.80 -14.51 -6.91
N GLU A 8 14.41 -13.95 -8.07
CA GLU A 8 15.30 -13.71 -9.22
C GLU A 8 16.05 -12.37 -9.13
N LEU A 9 15.66 -11.47 -8.23
CA LEU A 9 16.30 -10.16 -8.06
C LEU A 9 17.58 -10.29 -7.21
N SER A 10 18.61 -9.51 -7.55
CA SER A 10 19.77 -9.31 -6.68
C SER A 10 19.40 -8.52 -5.41
N LEU A 11 20.25 -8.54 -4.38
CA LEU A 11 19.99 -7.79 -3.13
C LEU A 11 19.85 -6.28 -3.36
N GLU A 12 20.60 -5.73 -4.32
CA GLU A 12 20.52 -4.31 -4.68
C GLU A 12 19.18 -3.98 -5.35
N GLU A 13 18.76 -4.79 -6.32
CA GLU A 13 17.46 -4.63 -7.00
C GLU A 13 16.29 -4.81 -6.04
N LEU A 14 16.41 -5.74 -5.08
CA LEU A 14 15.40 -5.98 -4.05
C LEU A 14 15.28 -4.79 -3.08
N SER A 15 16.39 -4.12 -2.76
CA SER A 15 16.42 -2.89 -1.96
C SER A 15 15.75 -1.71 -2.67
N ILE A 16 15.99 -1.56 -3.99
CA ILE A 16 15.33 -0.55 -4.83
C ILE A 16 13.82 -0.83 -4.89
N GLU A 17 13.42 -2.09 -5.10
CA GLU A 17 12.03 -2.51 -5.13
C GLU A 17 11.33 -2.27 -3.78
N LYS A 18 12.03 -2.50 -2.65
CA LYS A 18 11.53 -2.16 -1.31
C LYS A 18 11.24 -0.68 -1.16
N LYS A 19 12.15 0.20 -1.58
CA LYS A 19 11.95 1.66 -1.52
C LYS A 19 10.75 2.08 -2.37
N LYS A 20 10.64 1.54 -3.59
CA LYS A 20 9.52 1.82 -4.50
C LYS A 20 8.18 1.38 -3.92
N ARG A 21 8.09 0.15 -3.41
CA ARG A 21 6.88 -0.38 -2.77
C ARG A 21 6.55 0.36 -1.47
N GLY A 22 7.56 0.73 -0.68
CA GLY A 22 7.38 1.53 0.53
C GLY A 22 6.82 2.93 0.23
N ALA A 23 7.32 3.58 -0.82
CA ALA A 23 6.78 4.86 -1.29
C ALA A 23 5.32 4.73 -1.75
N MET A 24 4.97 3.64 -2.47
CA MET A 24 3.59 3.37 -2.87
C MET A 24 2.67 3.17 -1.66
N VAL A 25 3.08 2.38 -0.67
CA VAL A 25 2.32 2.19 0.59
C VAL A 25 2.11 3.54 1.29
N GLY A 26 3.17 4.34 1.44
CA GLY A 26 3.08 5.66 2.07
C GLY A 26 2.13 6.61 1.35
N ALA A 27 2.20 6.68 0.02
CA ALA A 27 1.29 7.48 -0.79
C ALA A 27 -0.17 7.02 -0.64
N TYR A 28 -0.41 5.71 -0.62
CA TYR A 28 -1.74 5.15 -0.44
C TYR A 28 -2.35 5.50 0.93
N ILE A 29 -1.53 5.44 1.99
CA ILE A 29 -1.94 5.85 3.34
C ILE A 29 -2.33 7.33 3.36
N ALA A 30 -1.53 8.20 2.74
CA ALA A 30 -1.80 9.63 2.67
C ALA A 30 -3.15 9.93 1.97
N ILE A 31 -3.42 9.23 0.85
CA ILE A 31 -4.68 9.34 0.12
C ILE A 31 -5.86 8.88 0.99
N ILE A 32 -5.75 7.74 1.67
CA ILE A 32 -6.82 7.23 2.55
C ILE A 32 -7.12 8.23 3.66
N ILE A 33 -6.10 8.80 4.32
CA ILE A 33 -6.29 9.82 5.37
C ILE A 33 -7.03 11.04 4.82
N MET A 34 -6.61 11.53 3.65
CA MET A 34 -7.26 12.66 2.99
C MET A 34 -8.73 12.34 2.66
N MET A 35 -9.01 11.15 2.14
CA MET A 35 -10.35 10.71 1.80
C MET A 35 -11.25 10.54 3.03
N VAL A 36 -10.73 10.01 4.14
CA VAL A 36 -11.45 9.92 5.40
C VAL A 36 -11.78 11.32 5.92
N GLY A 37 -10.81 12.25 5.93
CA GLY A 37 -11.03 13.63 6.34
C GLY A 37 -12.11 14.32 5.49
N ALA A 38 -12.03 14.20 4.16
CA ALA A 38 -13.02 14.73 3.25
C ALA A 38 -14.40 14.09 3.47
N GLY A 39 -14.45 12.77 3.66
CA GLY A 39 -15.68 12.02 3.95
C GLY A 39 -16.35 12.49 5.23
N VAL A 40 -15.59 12.71 6.32
CA VAL A 40 -16.12 13.25 7.58
C VAL A 40 -16.71 14.64 7.38
N VAL A 41 -15.98 15.55 6.72
CA VAL A 41 -16.45 16.93 6.45
C VAL A 41 -17.74 16.92 5.62
N VAL A 42 -17.80 16.11 4.57
CA VAL A 42 -19.00 15.99 3.74
C VAL A 42 -20.16 15.41 4.54
N THR A 43 -19.92 14.40 5.38
CA THR A 43 -20.94 13.77 6.22
C THR A 43 -21.55 14.77 7.21
N ILE A 44 -20.72 15.61 7.84
CA ILE A 44 -21.20 16.65 8.77
C ILE A 44 -22.06 17.68 8.05
N ARG A 45 -21.69 18.08 6.82
CA ARG A 45 -22.36 19.18 6.10
C ARG A 45 -23.58 18.76 5.30
N LYS A 46 -23.60 17.54 4.76
CA LYS A 46 -24.61 17.05 3.80
C LYS A 46 -25.33 15.79 4.27
N GLY A 47 -25.01 15.27 5.45
CA GLY A 47 -25.47 13.96 5.91
C GLY A 47 -24.70 12.81 5.26
N THR A 48 -25.05 11.59 5.63
CA THR A 48 -24.39 10.37 5.12
C THR A 48 -24.63 10.22 3.62
N SER A 49 -23.55 10.04 2.86
CA SER A 49 -23.58 9.85 1.41
C SER A 49 -22.65 8.70 1.01
N ILE A 50 -22.72 8.27 -0.24
CA ILE A 50 -21.82 7.22 -0.77
C ILE A 50 -20.34 7.60 -0.63
N PHE A 51 -20.03 8.90 -0.64
CA PHE A 51 -18.68 9.42 -0.40
C PHE A 51 -18.14 9.13 1.01
N THR A 52 -19.01 8.92 2.00
CA THR A 52 -18.63 8.56 3.37
C THR A 52 -18.03 7.15 3.43
N PHE A 53 -18.56 6.22 2.63
CA PHE A 53 -18.11 4.83 2.59
C PHE A 53 -17.05 4.57 1.52
N PHE A 54 -16.85 5.52 0.61
CA PHE A 54 -15.90 5.42 -0.50
C PHE A 54 -14.46 5.05 -0.07
N PRO A 55 -13.90 5.55 1.06
CA PRO A 55 -12.58 5.12 1.53
C PRO A 55 -12.48 3.61 1.81
N LEU A 56 -13.57 2.98 2.24
CA LEU A 56 -13.59 1.54 2.57
C LEU A 56 -13.44 0.65 1.32
N VAL A 57 -13.87 1.14 0.16
CA VAL A 57 -13.77 0.42 -1.12
C VAL A 57 -12.31 0.19 -1.52
N PHE A 58 -11.39 1.03 -1.04
CA PHE A 58 -9.95 0.92 -1.33
C PHE A 58 -9.20 0.00 -0.37
N VAL A 59 -9.84 -0.51 0.68
CA VAL A 59 -9.20 -1.39 1.67
C VAL A 59 -8.66 -2.69 1.05
N PRO A 60 -9.40 -3.43 0.20
CA PRO A 60 -8.87 -4.65 -0.42
C PRO A 60 -7.62 -4.38 -1.28
N ILE A 61 -7.60 -3.26 -1.99
CA ILE A 61 -6.45 -2.85 -2.83
C ILE A 61 -5.25 -2.53 -1.94
N PHE A 62 -5.48 -1.80 -0.84
CA PHE A 62 -4.43 -1.50 0.14
C PHE A 62 -3.81 -2.76 0.73
N LEU A 63 -4.62 -3.78 1.06
CA LEU A 63 -4.12 -5.06 1.59
C LEU A 63 -3.18 -5.78 0.62
N VAL A 64 -3.49 -5.77 -0.68
CA VAL A 64 -2.63 -6.36 -1.72
C VAL A 64 -1.30 -5.63 -1.81
N ILE A 65 -1.33 -4.29 -1.81
CA ILE A 65 -0.12 -3.46 -1.87
C ILE A 65 0.75 -3.65 -0.61
N TYR A 66 0.12 -3.68 0.56
CA TYR A 66 0.80 -3.88 1.84
C TYR A 66 1.45 -5.27 1.92
N LYS A 67 0.74 -6.31 1.50
CA LYS A 67 1.29 -7.68 1.42
C LYS A 67 2.49 -7.72 0.48
N GLY A 68 2.40 -7.10 -0.69
CA GLY A 68 3.51 -7.03 -1.65
C GLY A 68 4.75 -6.30 -1.10
N TYR A 69 4.59 -5.30 -0.23
CA TYR A 69 5.72 -4.69 0.49
C TYR A 69 6.32 -5.62 1.55
N GLY A 70 5.45 -6.31 2.30
CA GLY A 70 5.86 -7.31 3.30
C GLY A 70 6.65 -8.47 2.70
N ASP A 71 6.25 -8.95 1.53
CA ASP A 71 6.93 -10.06 0.84
C ASP A 71 8.36 -9.69 0.42
N VAL A 72 8.58 -8.47 -0.09
CA VAL A 72 9.93 -7.96 -0.39
C VAL A 72 10.79 -7.85 0.88
N ASN A 73 10.19 -7.37 1.98
CA ASN A 73 10.92 -7.25 3.24
C ASN A 73 11.30 -8.63 3.83
N LYS A 74 10.43 -9.63 3.68
CA LYS A 74 10.71 -11.02 4.08
C LYS A 74 11.85 -11.62 3.27
N GLU A 75 11.85 -11.42 1.95
CA GLU A 75 12.91 -11.92 1.07
C GLU A 75 14.27 -11.31 1.42
N ILE A 76 14.34 -9.99 1.65
CA ILE A 76 15.59 -9.32 2.07
C ILE A 76 16.08 -9.89 3.41
N LYS A 77 15.17 -10.08 4.38
CA LYS A 77 15.51 -10.60 5.69
C LYS A 77 16.04 -12.04 5.61
N SER A 78 15.36 -12.90 4.84
CA SER A 78 15.76 -14.30 4.64
C SER A 78 17.16 -14.45 4.04
N ARG A 79 17.61 -13.48 3.22
CA ARG A 79 18.94 -13.51 2.59
C ARG A 79 20.05 -12.90 3.43
N ASN A 80 19.70 -12.00 4.34
CA ASN A 80 20.66 -11.40 5.29
C ASN A 80 20.87 -12.27 6.54
N GLU A 81 19.94 -13.19 6.83
CA GLU A 81 20.01 -14.16 7.93
C GLU A 81 20.53 -15.55 7.49
N ALA A 82 20.81 -15.73 6.19
CA ALA A 82 21.40 -16.94 5.59
C ALA A 82 22.89 -16.74 5.29
#